data_AF-A0A495VQA6-F1
#
_entry.id   AF-A0A495VQA6-F1
#
_cell.length_a   1.000
_cell.length_b   1.000
_cell.length_c   1.000
_cell.angle_alpha   90.00
_cell.angle_beta   90.00
_cell.angle_gamma   90.00
#
_symmetry.space_group_name_H-M   'P 1'
#
loop_
_entity.id
_entity.type
_entity.pdbx_description
1 polymer ?
#
loop_
_entity_poly.entity_id
_entity_poly.type
_entity_poly.pdbx_seq_one_letter_code
_entity_poly.pdbx_strand_id
1 'polypeptide(L)'
;MIIQGNSLPINAYSAARAAAPQVETAAPTTLAEKISISSAARTLLASESTANDPRLAAIKTKPALERSAADTEYLLANDKRLAEINAKDPQTLTADEIDYQQKAGGFVNTMANLSAAERALYDELVAAGNHAAVEGMNLIALARHGMDGQQVTLPDGSSFDPTRTEITAENIRQLFTQMFVDGDGAAARRLDALAGYLERRGTNA
;
A
#
# COMPACT_ATOMS: atom_id res chain seq x y z
N MET A 1 -73.91 -29.67 56.51
CA MET A 1 -74.16 -31.04 56.02
C MET A 1 -75.62 -31.06 55.59
N ILE A 2 -75.99 -31.11 54.31
CA ILE A 2 -76.02 -32.27 53.40
C ILE A 2 -76.16 -31.69 51.95
N ILE A 3 -75.21 -31.84 51.02
CA ILE A 3 -74.95 -32.93 50.02
C ILE A 3 -75.73 -32.77 48.68
N GLN A 4 -74.95 -32.77 47.58
CA GLN A 4 -75.22 -33.18 46.17
C GLN A 4 -76.19 -32.34 45.30
N GLY A 5 -76.01 -32.21 43.97
CA GLY A 5 -75.14 -32.93 43.04
C GLY A 5 -75.21 -32.41 41.60
N ASN A 6 -74.51 -33.15 40.73
CA ASN A 6 -74.09 -32.88 39.36
C ASN A 6 -75.18 -32.74 38.25
N SER A 7 -74.74 -32.10 37.15
CA SER A 7 -75.05 -32.33 35.71
C SER A 7 -76.08 -31.42 34.99
N LEU A 8 -75.60 -30.85 33.88
CA LEU A 8 -76.31 -30.14 32.81
C LEU A 8 -77.28 -31.05 32.02
N PRO A 9 -78.19 -30.48 31.21
CA PRO A 9 -77.97 -30.56 29.76
C PRO A 9 -78.42 -29.34 28.92
N ILE A 10 -77.99 -29.45 27.66
CA ILE A 10 -77.96 -28.55 26.50
C ILE A 10 -79.34 -28.33 25.85
N ASN A 11 -79.56 -27.14 25.26
CA ASN A 11 -80.28 -26.86 23.98
C ASN A 11 -80.34 -25.32 23.76
N ALA A 12 -80.31 -24.72 22.58
CA ALA A 12 -80.18 -25.14 21.18
C ALA A 12 -79.76 -23.91 20.33
N TYR A 13 -79.27 -24.15 19.12
CA TYR A 13 -78.86 -23.16 18.12
C TYR A 13 -80.03 -22.36 17.50
N SER A 14 -79.83 -21.06 17.23
CA SER A 14 -80.07 -20.47 15.89
C SER A 14 -79.63 -19.00 15.75
N ALA A 15 -78.74 -18.83 14.76
CA ALA A 15 -78.41 -17.71 13.87
C ALA A 15 -78.92 -16.27 14.13
N ALA A 16 -77.96 -15.34 14.27
CA ALA A 16 -78.04 -14.00 13.67
C ALA A 16 -76.65 -13.61 13.13
N ARG A 17 -76.60 -13.12 11.89
CA ARG A 17 -75.41 -12.77 11.10
C ARG A 17 -75.34 -11.26 10.89
N ALA A 18 -74.19 -10.64 11.20
CA ALA A 18 -73.57 -9.40 10.67
C ALA A 18 -72.72 -8.76 11.79
N ALA A 19 -71.52 -8.19 11.63
CA ALA A 19 -70.63 -7.91 10.51
C ALA A 19 -69.17 -7.95 11.03
N ALA A 20 -68.20 -8.30 10.18
CA ALA A 20 -66.78 -8.36 10.56
C ALA A 20 -66.11 -6.97 10.52
N PRO A 21 -65.22 -6.62 11.48
CA PRO A 21 -64.43 -5.40 11.40
C PRO A 21 -63.33 -5.53 10.34
N GLN A 22 -63.15 -4.46 9.54
CA GLN A 22 -62.13 -4.38 8.50
C GLN A 22 -60.72 -4.31 9.12
N VAL A 23 -59.82 -5.16 8.63
CA VAL A 23 -58.38 -5.03 8.86
C VAL A 23 -57.82 -4.12 7.79
N GLU A 24 -57.29 -2.98 8.21
CA GLU A 24 -56.57 -2.04 7.37
C GLU A 24 -55.24 -2.68 6.94
N THR A 25 -55.12 -3.00 5.66
CA THR A 25 -53.88 -3.49 5.05
C THR A 25 -52.85 -2.37 4.97
N ALA A 26 -51.82 -2.43 5.82
CA ALA A 26 -50.61 -1.62 5.68
C ALA A 26 -49.86 -2.01 4.38
N ALA A 27 -49.54 -1.01 3.55
CA ALA A 27 -48.71 -1.21 2.36
C ALA A 27 -47.27 -1.62 2.75
N PRO A 28 -46.59 -2.46 1.97
CA PRO A 28 -45.22 -2.85 2.26
C PRO A 28 -44.26 -1.69 1.97
N THR A 29 -43.76 -1.05 3.02
CA THR A 29 -42.61 -0.12 2.93
C THR A 29 -41.40 -0.92 2.47
N THR A 30 -40.85 -0.58 1.30
CA THR A 30 -39.67 -1.26 0.76
C THR A 30 -38.43 -0.88 1.58
N LEU A 31 -37.47 -1.81 1.68
CA LEU A 31 -36.22 -1.66 2.45
C LEU A 31 -35.39 -0.41 2.07
N ALA A 32 -35.66 0.18 0.89
CA ALA A 32 -35.03 1.39 0.39
C ALA A 32 -35.34 2.66 1.21
N GLU A 33 -36.47 2.72 1.92
CA GLU A 33 -36.86 3.91 2.71
C GLU A 33 -36.29 3.95 4.14
N LYS A 34 -35.56 2.90 4.59
CA LYS A 34 -35.04 2.81 5.96
C LYS A 34 -33.59 3.25 6.18
N ILE A 35 -32.90 3.76 5.16
CA ILE A 35 -31.48 4.15 5.30
C ILE A 35 -31.32 5.66 5.14
N SER A 36 -31.48 6.39 6.24
CA SER A 36 -31.04 7.80 6.31
C SER A 36 -29.55 7.85 6.60
N ILE A 37 -28.72 7.94 5.56
CA ILE A 37 -27.27 8.11 5.71
C ILE A 37 -26.99 9.52 6.25
N SER A 38 -26.29 9.62 7.37
CA SER A 38 -25.91 10.92 7.95
C SER A 38 -25.03 11.71 6.97
N SER A 39 -25.06 13.04 7.03
CA SER A 39 -24.18 13.89 6.21
C SER A 39 -22.71 13.55 6.42
N ALA A 40 -22.30 13.27 7.66
CA ALA A 40 -20.95 12.82 7.99
C ALA A 40 -20.58 11.47 7.35
N ALA A 41 -21.51 10.51 7.31
CA ALA A 41 -21.28 9.24 6.64
C ALA A 41 -21.22 9.40 5.10
N ARG A 42 -21.99 10.33 4.52
CA ARG A 42 -21.86 10.70 3.11
C ARG A 42 -20.51 11.36 2.80
N THR A 43 -20.01 12.21 3.70
CA THR A 43 -18.68 12.81 3.57
C THR A 43 -17.55 11.78 3.70
N LEU A 44 -17.68 10.81 4.62
CA LEU A 44 -16.74 9.70 4.74
C LEU A 44 -16.77 8.79 3.50
N LEU A 45 -17.96 8.45 2.98
CA LEU A 45 -18.10 7.66 1.76
C LEU A 45 -17.58 8.39 0.51
N ALA A 46 -17.77 9.71 0.43
CA ALA A 46 -17.17 10.55 -0.62
C ALA A 46 -15.64 10.66 -0.48
N SER A 47 -15.12 10.56 0.74
CA SER A 47 -13.67 10.50 1.01
C SER A 47 -13.08 9.13 0.68
N GLU A 48 -13.83 8.05 0.88
CA GLU A 48 -13.48 6.69 0.44
C GLU A 48 -13.59 6.50 -1.08
N SER A 49 -14.37 7.34 -1.77
CA SER A 49 -14.50 7.28 -3.23
C SER A 49 -13.18 7.57 -3.97
N THR A 50 -12.21 8.24 -3.34
CA THR A 50 -10.84 8.35 -3.89
C THR A 50 -10.02 7.07 -3.76
N ALA A 51 -10.36 6.17 -2.83
CA ALA A 51 -9.73 4.86 -2.70
C ALA A 51 -10.32 3.82 -3.67
N ASN A 52 -11.55 4.05 -4.15
CA ASN A 52 -12.30 3.15 -5.03
C ASN A 52 -12.63 3.79 -6.39
N ASP A 53 -11.85 4.75 -6.87
CA ASP A 53 -12.01 5.27 -8.22
C ASP A 53 -11.49 4.22 -9.24
N PRO A 54 -12.38 3.54 -9.99
CA PRO A 54 -11.97 2.48 -10.92
C PRO A 54 -11.11 3.04 -12.06
N ARG A 55 -11.27 4.32 -12.41
CA ARG A 55 -10.45 4.98 -13.42
C ARG A 55 -9.03 5.19 -12.90
N LEU A 56 -8.88 5.66 -11.65
CA LEU A 56 -7.58 5.83 -11.01
C LEU A 56 -6.85 4.48 -10.90
N ALA A 57 -7.55 3.43 -10.47
CA ALA A 57 -7.00 2.08 -10.39
C ALA A 57 -6.54 1.57 -11.78
N ALA A 58 -7.37 1.75 -12.81
CA ALA A 58 -7.03 1.35 -14.18
C ALA A 58 -5.83 2.12 -14.76
N ILE A 59 -5.67 3.39 -14.40
CA ILE A 59 -4.49 4.18 -14.81
C ILE A 59 -3.23 3.65 -14.12
N LYS A 60 -3.30 3.35 -12.81
CA LYS A 60 -2.14 2.86 -12.03
C LYS A 60 -1.64 1.49 -12.50
N THR A 61 -2.49 0.66 -13.11
CA THR A 61 -2.07 -0.61 -13.70
C THR A 61 -1.35 -0.47 -15.05
N LYS A 62 -1.45 0.68 -15.73
CA LYS A 62 -0.75 0.89 -17.00
C LYS A 62 0.73 1.22 -16.77
N PRO A 63 1.67 0.66 -17.56
CA PRO A 63 3.04 1.15 -17.64
C PRO A 63 3.07 2.63 -18.00
N ALA A 64 4.11 3.37 -17.56
CA ALA A 64 4.23 4.81 -17.84
C ALA A 64 4.12 5.14 -19.34
N LEU A 65 4.69 4.31 -20.21
CA LEU A 65 4.71 4.50 -21.66
C LEU A 65 3.33 4.32 -22.33
N GLU A 66 2.40 3.62 -21.68
CA GLU A 66 1.05 3.37 -22.20
C GLU A 66 0.01 4.36 -21.66
N ARG A 67 0.43 5.32 -20.83
CA ARG A 67 -0.45 6.33 -20.26
C ARG A 67 -0.57 7.51 -21.20
N SER A 68 -1.82 7.91 -21.45
CA SER A 68 -2.09 9.15 -22.17
C SER A 68 -1.79 10.37 -21.28
N ALA A 69 -1.63 11.56 -21.89
CA ALA A 69 -1.50 12.81 -21.13
C ALA A 69 -2.70 13.03 -20.18
N ALA A 70 -3.92 12.72 -20.65
CA ALA A 70 -5.13 12.81 -19.84
C ALA A 70 -5.15 11.81 -18.67
N ASP A 71 -4.56 10.61 -18.84
CA ASP A 71 -4.41 9.64 -17.74
C ASP A 71 -3.42 10.15 -16.69
N THR A 72 -2.30 10.74 -17.13
CA THR A 72 -1.30 11.33 -16.23
C THR A 72 -1.85 12.52 -15.46
N GLU A 73 -2.54 13.45 -16.13
CA GLU A 73 -3.20 14.58 -15.47
C GLU A 73 -4.27 14.10 -14.47
N TYR A 74 -5.06 13.09 -14.85
CA TYR A 74 -6.06 12.51 -13.96
C TYR A 74 -5.42 11.86 -12.73
N LEU A 75 -4.34 11.09 -12.90
CA LEU A 75 -3.58 10.50 -11.80
C LEU A 75 -3.08 11.59 -10.83
N LEU A 76 -2.43 12.63 -11.35
CA LEU A 76 -1.87 13.72 -10.53
C LEU A 76 -2.94 14.51 -9.79
N ALA A 77 -4.13 14.68 -10.38
CA ALA A 77 -5.23 15.40 -9.76
C ALA A 77 -6.01 14.58 -8.71
N ASN A 78 -6.02 13.24 -8.82
CA ASN A 78 -6.90 12.38 -8.01
C ASN A 78 -6.15 11.48 -7.00
N ASP A 79 -4.85 11.24 -7.18
CA ASP A 79 -4.05 10.46 -6.22
C ASP A 79 -3.48 11.38 -5.13
N LYS A 80 -4.24 11.54 -4.04
CA LYS A 80 -3.86 12.39 -2.89
C LYS A 80 -2.51 12.02 -2.31
N ARG A 81 -2.23 10.72 -2.16
CA ARG A 81 -0.95 10.24 -1.61
C ARG A 81 0.22 10.57 -2.53
N LEU A 82 0.04 10.43 -3.84
CA LEU A 82 1.07 10.84 -4.81
C LEU A 82 1.30 12.35 -4.76
N ALA A 83 0.24 13.15 -4.61
CA ALA A 83 0.35 14.61 -4.47
C ALA A 83 1.11 15.02 -3.20
N GLU A 84 0.81 14.38 -2.06
CA GLU A 84 1.54 14.58 -0.80
C GLU A 84 3.02 14.25 -0.92
N ILE A 85 3.35 13.12 -1.56
CA ILE A 85 4.75 12.72 -1.80
C ILE A 85 5.46 13.71 -2.71
N ASN A 86 4.83 14.11 -3.82
CA ASN A 86 5.42 15.05 -4.78
C ASN A 86 5.61 16.47 -4.22
N ALA A 87 4.94 16.83 -3.12
CA ALA A 87 5.12 18.11 -2.44
C ALA A 87 6.31 18.13 -1.47
N LYS A 88 6.90 16.96 -1.15
CA LYS A 88 8.08 16.85 -0.27
C LYS A 88 9.37 17.12 -1.04
N ASP A 89 10.43 17.39 -0.29
CA ASP A 89 11.77 17.38 -0.84
C ASP A 89 12.13 15.93 -1.26
N PRO A 90 12.51 15.70 -2.53
CA PRO A 90 12.92 14.39 -3.03
C PRO A 90 14.00 13.70 -2.18
N GLN A 91 14.87 14.46 -1.50
CA GLN A 91 15.94 13.91 -0.66
C GLN A 91 15.46 13.40 0.71
N THR A 92 14.20 13.66 1.07
CA THR A 92 13.59 13.31 2.36
C THR A 92 12.56 12.19 2.27
N LEU A 93 12.32 11.67 1.06
CA LEU A 93 11.34 10.61 0.84
C LEU A 93 11.81 9.31 1.49
N THR A 94 10.89 8.61 2.13
CA THR A 94 11.14 7.26 2.66
C THR A 94 11.15 6.22 1.53
N ALA A 95 11.67 5.03 1.80
CA ALA A 95 11.69 3.91 0.86
C ALA A 95 10.27 3.56 0.37
N ASP A 96 9.28 3.59 1.27
CA ASP A 96 7.88 3.31 0.93
C ASP A 96 7.22 4.45 0.11
N GLU A 97 7.68 5.68 0.27
CA GLU A 97 7.21 6.82 -0.52
C GLU A 97 7.78 6.78 -1.94
N ILE A 98 9.07 6.44 -2.08
CA ILE A 98 9.69 6.21 -3.39
C ILE A 98 9.05 5.01 -4.08
N ASP A 99 8.84 3.90 -3.37
CA ASP A 99 8.12 2.71 -3.87
C ASP A 99 6.74 3.10 -4.42
N TYR A 100 5.99 3.89 -3.63
CA TYR A 100 4.68 4.37 -4.06
C TYR A 100 4.77 5.29 -5.26
N GLN A 101 5.69 6.26 -5.27
CA GLN A 101 5.86 7.21 -6.36
C GLN A 101 6.22 6.51 -7.68
N GLN A 102 7.14 5.54 -7.63
CA GLN A 102 7.56 4.76 -8.79
C GLN A 102 6.41 3.90 -9.33
N LYS A 103 5.71 3.16 -8.45
CA LYS A 103 4.53 2.35 -8.83
C LYS A 103 3.40 3.22 -9.40
N ALA A 104 3.06 4.30 -8.70
CA ALA A 104 2.01 5.21 -9.10
C ALA A 104 2.36 5.87 -10.43
N GLY A 105 3.63 6.22 -10.68
CA GLY A 105 4.13 6.75 -11.95
C GLY A 105 4.25 5.73 -13.09
N GLY A 106 4.14 4.43 -12.81
CA GLY A 106 4.29 3.37 -13.82
C GLY A 106 5.75 3.12 -14.20
N PHE A 107 6.69 3.48 -13.32
CA PHE A 107 8.12 3.26 -13.47
C PHE A 107 8.55 1.96 -12.77
N VAL A 108 9.77 1.51 -13.08
CA VAL A 108 10.41 0.41 -12.37
C VAL A 108 10.53 0.76 -10.88
N ASN A 109 10.00 -0.12 -10.03
CA ASN A 109 10.09 0.02 -8.59
C ASN A 109 11.42 -0.54 -8.06
N THR A 110 12.42 0.33 -7.99
CA THR A 110 13.75 -0.02 -7.48
C THR A 110 13.73 -0.48 -6.02
N MET A 111 12.84 0.08 -5.19
CA MET A 111 12.71 -0.26 -3.77
C MET A 111 12.13 -1.67 -3.53
N ALA A 112 11.54 -2.32 -4.54
CA ALA A 112 11.12 -3.73 -4.43
C ALA A 112 12.30 -4.69 -4.22
N ASN A 113 13.51 -4.29 -4.62
CA ASN A 113 14.72 -5.13 -4.52
C ASN A 113 15.42 -5.02 -3.15
N LEU A 114 14.82 -4.26 -2.23
CA LEU A 114 15.26 -4.14 -0.85
C LEU A 114 14.34 -4.95 0.06
N SER A 115 14.94 -5.72 0.96
CA SER A 115 14.26 -6.37 2.08
C SER A 115 13.71 -5.34 3.07
N ALA A 116 12.85 -5.78 3.99
CA ALA A 116 12.29 -4.90 5.02
C ALA A 116 13.38 -4.23 5.89
N ALA A 117 14.44 -4.97 6.26
CA ALA A 117 15.55 -4.41 7.03
C ALA A 117 16.34 -3.37 6.23
N GLU A 118 16.50 -3.58 4.92
CA GLU A 118 17.18 -2.65 4.03
C GLU A 118 16.35 -1.40 3.75
N ARG A 119 15.02 -1.51 3.64
CA ARG A 119 14.12 -0.35 3.61
C ARG A 119 14.21 0.46 4.91
N ALA A 120 14.24 -0.22 6.06
CA ALA A 120 14.42 0.47 7.35
C ALA A 120 15.79 1.17 7.44
N LEU A 121 16.86 0.56 6.93
CA LEU A 121 18.16 1.20 6.83
C LEU A 121 18.10 2.43 5.90
N TYR A 122 17.42 2.34 4.77
CA TYR A 122 17.22 3.48 3.87
C TYR A 122 16.56 4.66 4.60
N ASP A 123 15.46 4.41 5.30
CA ASP A 123 14.73 5.43 6.05
C ASP A 123 15.58 6.04 7.17
N GLU A 124 16.40 5.22 7.84
CA GLU A 124 17.37 5.67 8.84
C GLU A 124 18.41 6.63 8.24
N LEU A 125 18.95 6.31 7.06
CA LEU A 125 19.93 7.16 6.35
C LEU A 125 19.33 8.50 5.92
N VAL A 126 18.08 8.48 5.45
CA VAL A 126 17.32 9.68 5.09
C VAL A 126 17.10 10.56 6.33
N ALA A 127 16.64 9.97 7.43
CA ALA A 127 16.45 10.70 8.69
C ALA A 127 17.75 11.29 9.25
N ALA A 128 18.89 10.61 9.01
CA ALA A 128 20.22 11.10 9.38
C ALA A 128 20.76 12.20 8.44
N GLY A 129 20.07 12.52 7.34
CA GLY A 129 20.54 13.47 6.32
C GLY A 129 21.78 12.99 5.57
N ASN A 130 22.08 11.68 5.57
CA ASN A 130 23.27 11.13 4.95
C ASN A 130 23.00 10.80 3.47
N HIS A 131 22.80 11.84 2.66
CA HIS A 131 22.40 11.71 1.26
C HIS A 131 23.38 10.88 0.42
N ALA A 132 24.69 10.96 0.69
CA ALA A 132 25.69 10.16 -0.01
C ALA A 132 25.51 8.65 0.25
N ALA A 133 25.17 8.25 1.47
CA ALA A 133 24.88 6.86 1.80
C ALA A 133 23.52 6.41 1.25
N VAL A 134 22.52 7.28 1.24
CA VAL A 134 21.23 7.04 0.55
C VAL A 134 21.46 6.76 -0.94
N GLU A 135 22.30 7.56 -1.60
CA GLU A 135 22.69 7.32 -3.00
C GLU A 135 23.45 5.99 -3.17
N GLY A 136 24.30 5.61 -2.22
CA GLY A 136 24.94 4.30 -2.19
C GLY A 136 23.93 3.15 -2.11
N MET A 137 22.89 3.30 -1.29
CA MET A 137 21.80 2.33 -1.16
C MET A 137 20.99 2.21 -2.47
N ASN A 138 20.72 3.34 -3.13
CA ASN A 138 20.06 3.38 -4.43
C ASN A 138 20.87 2.66 -5.52
N LEU A 139 22.21 2.81 -5.51
CA LEU A 139 23.08 2.08 -6.44
C LEU A 139 22.96 0.57 -6.23
N ILE A 140 22.96 0.09 -5.00
CA ILE A 140 22.78 -1.34 -4.71
C ILE A 140 21.40 -1.83 -5.17
N ALA A 141 20.33 -1.08 -4.90
CA ALA A 141 18.99 -1.41 -5.36
C ALA A 141 18.92 -1.51 -6.90
N LEU A 142 19.60 -0.59 -7.61
CA LEU A 142 19.71 -0.59 -9.06
C LEU A 142 20.52 -1.80 -9.56
N ALA A 143 21.65 -2.10 -8.93
CA ALA A 143 22.47 -3.27 -9.26
C ALA A 143 21.66 -4.57 -9.15
N ARG A 144 20.90 -4.74 -8.07
CA ARG A 144 20.01 -5.90 -7.89
C ARG A 144 18.95 -5.99 -8.98
N HIS A 145 18.33 -4.86 -9.32
CA HIS A 145 17.33 -4.83 -10.38
C HIS A 145 17.92 -5.22 -11.73
N GLY A 146 19.09 -4.67 -12.10
CA GLY A 146 19.71 -4.91 -13.40
C GLY A 146 20.24 -6.35 -13.57
N MET A 147 20.54 -7.05 -12.48
CA MET A 147 21.04 -8.42 -12.53
C MET A 147 19.95 -9.48 -12.55
N ASP A 148 18.75 -9.23 -12.01
CA ASP A 148 17.61 -10.17 -12.05
C ASP A 148 18.00 -11.64 -11.71
N GLY A 149 18.80 -11.82 -10.64
CA GLY A 149 19.29 -13.11 -10.16
C GLY A 149 20.50 -13.69 -10.92
N GLN A 150 21.10 -12.94 -11.85
CA GLN A 150 22.37 -13.29 -12.47
C GLN A 150 23.55 -13.06 -11.52
N GLN A 151 24.59 -13.87 -11.66
CA GLN A 151 25.85 -13.68 -10.95
C GLN A 151 26.77 -12.71 -11.70
N VAL A 152 27.53 -11.93 -10.94
CA VAL A 152 28.59 -11.05 -11.42
C VAL A 152 29.92 -11.76 -11.23
N THR A 153 30.69 -11.91 -12.30
CA THR A 153 32.07 -12.41 -12.23
C THR A 153 33.03 -11.25 -11.98
N LEU A 154 33.85 -11.39 -10.94
CA LEU A 154 34.83 -10.42 -10.50
C LEU A 154 36.17 -10.59 -11.26
N PRO A 155 37.05 -9.57 -11.24
CA PRO A 155 38.35 -9.63 -11.92
C PRO A 155 39.28 -10.75 -11.45
N ASP A 156 39.12 -11.23 -10.21
CA ASP A 156 39.88 -12.35 -9.65
C ASP A 156 39.32 -13.73 -10.04
N GLY A 157 38.24 -13.75 -10.84
CA GLY A 157 37.55 -14.96 -11.29
C GLY A 157 36.50 -15.50 -10.31
N SER A 158 36.33 -14.89 -9.14
CA SER A 158 35.24 -15.22 -8.23
C SER A 158 33.90 -14.69 -8.77
N SER A 159 32.77 -15.13 -8.20
CA SER A 159 31.45 -14.64 -8.60
C SER A 159 30.53 -14.48 -7.39
N PHE A 160 29.61 -13.53 -7.45
CA PHE A 160 28.60 -13.31 -6.42
C PHE A 160 27.25 -12.94 -7.02
N ASP A 161 26.17 -13.14 -6.26
CA ASP A 161 24.80 -12.79 -6.65
C ASP A 161 24.35 -11.53 -5.88
N PRO A 162 24.28 -10.36 -6.54
CA PRO A 162 23.89 -9.12 -5.88
C PRO A 162 22.50 -9.16 -5.25
N THR A 163 21.59 -9.97 -5.77
CA THR A 163 20.21 -10.08 -5.28
C THR A 163 20.10 -10.83 -3.96
N ARG A 164 21.12 -11.61 -3.62
CA ARG A 164 21.18 -12.43 -2.39
C ARG A 164 22.27 -11.98 -1.42
N THR A 165 23.22 -11.17 -1.87
CA THR A 165 24.30 -10.66 -1.03
C THR A 165 23.80 -9.59 -0.07
N GLU A 166 24.09 -9.77 1.21
CA GLU A 166 23.76 -8.82 2.27
C GLU A 166 24.49 -7.49 2.11
N ILE A 167 23.84 -6.39 2.49
CA ILE A 167 24.42 -5.05 2.50
C ILE A 167 25.20 -4.86 3.81
N THR A 168 26.48 -5.25 3.78
CA THR A 168 27.45 -5.03 4.85
C THR A 168 28.58 -4.13 4.36
N ALA A 169 29.30 -3.47 5.27
CA ALA A 169 30.43 -2.62 4.88
C ALA A 169 31.52 -3.37 4.10
N GLU A 170 31.77 -4.63 4.46
CA GLU A 170 32.71 -5.50 3.77
C GLU A 170 32.23 -5.85 2.35
N ASN A 171 30.99 -6.36 2.22
CA ASN A 171 30.42 -6.74 0.92
C ASN A 171 30.32 -5.53 -0.02
N ILE A 172 30.03 -4.34 0.50
CA ILE A 172 29.98 -3.11 -0.30
C ILE A 172 31.33 -2.85 -0.95
N ARG A 173 32.42 -2.86 -0.17
CA ARG A 173 33.76 -2.53 -0.66
C ARG A 173 34.33 -3.62 -1.56
N GLN A 174 34.12 -4.88 -1.21
CA GLN A 174 34.68 -6.01 -1.94
C GLN A 174 33.88 -6.37 -3.20
N LEU A 175 32.54 -6.29 -3.14
CA LEU A 175 31.66 -6.85 -4.16
C LEU A 175 30.90 -5.76 -4.92
N PHE A 176 30.06 -4.97 -4.24
CA PHE A 176 29.18 -4.01 -4.92
C PHE A 176 29.94 -2.89 -5.64
N THR A 177 31.09 -2.46 -5.12
CA THR A 177 31.92 -1.43 -5.77
C THR A 177 32.45 -1.90 -7.13
N GLN A 178 32.62 -3.21 -7.34
CA GLN A 178 33.10 -3.78 -8.59
C GLN A 178 32.04 -3.75 -9.71
N MET A 179 30.76 -3.52 -9.37
CA MET A 179 29.66 -3.48 -10.33
C MET A 179 29.57 -2.16 -11.11
N PHE A 180 30.28 -1.13 -10.66
CA PHE A 180 30.17 0.21 -11.23
C PHE A 180 31.54 0.69 -11.69
N VAL A 181 31.66 0.96 -12.99
CA VAL A 181 32.85 1.56 -13.58
C VAL A 181 32.49 2.97 -14.02
N ASP A 182 32.90 3.96 -13.23
CA ASP A 182 32.77 5.38 -13.57
C ASP A 182 34.12 6.09 -13.60
N GLY A 183 34.28 7.02 -14.54
CA GLY A 183 35.55 7.71 -14.77
C GLY A 183 35.91 8.73 -13.69
N ASP A 184 34.93 9.14 -12.87
CA ASP A 184 35.09 10.14 -11.80
C ASP A 184 35.03 9.56 -10.38
N GLY A 185 34.79 8.25 -10.24
CA GLY A 185 34.72 7.53 -8.96
C GLY A 185 33.53 7.93 -8.06
N ALA A 186 32.48 8.54 -8.61
CA ALA A 186 31.33 8.99 -7.83
C ALA A 186 30.54 7.83 -7.20
N ALA A 187 30.35 6.73 -7.92
CA ALA A 187 29.71 5.52 -7.44
C ALA A 187 30.50 4.92 -6.26
N ALA A 188 31.81 4.79 -6.41
CA ALA A 188 32.69 4.29 -5.35
C ALA A 188 32.60 5.15 -4.08
N ARG A 189 32.58 6.49 -4.20
CA ARG A 189 32.43 7.39 -3.04
C ARG A 189 31.08 7.24 -2.32
N ARG A 190 29.98 7.07 -3.06
CA ARG A 190 28.64 6.86 -2.48
C ARG A 190 28.53 5.51 -1.76
N LEU A 191 29.09 4.47 -2.37
CA LEU A 191 29.17 3.14 -1.75
C LEU A 191 30.05 3.16 -0.50
N ASP A 192 31.19 3.83 -0.53
CA ASP A 192 32.05 3.96 0.66
C ASP A 192 31.37 4.79 1.77
N ALA A 193 30.59 5.82 1.43
CA ALA A 193 29.79 6.57 2.40
C ALA A 193 28.77 5.67 3.12
N LEU A 194 28.12 4.75 2.38
CA LEU A 194 27.23 3.75 2.95
C LEU A 194 27.99 2.75 3.85
N ALA A 195 29.11 2.21 3.36
CA ALA A 195 29.94 1.28 4.14
C ALA A 195 30.41 1.92 5.46
N GLY A 196 30.92 3.15 5.40
CA GLY A 196 31.36 3.88 6.58
C GLY A 196 30.23 4.22 7.55
N TYR A 197 29.00 4.42 7.06
CA TYR A 197 27.83 4.55 7.94
C TYR A 197 27.56 3.25 8.72
N LEU A 198 27.56 2.11 8.01
CA LEU A 198 27.31 0.79 8.61
C LEU A 198 28.35 0.41 9.66
N GLU A 199 29.62 0.73 9.46
CA GLU A 199 30.68 0.50 10.44
C GLU A 199 30.47 1.30 11.73
N ARG A 200 30.16 2.60 11.58
CA ARG A 200 29.85 3.46 12.74
C ARG A 200 28.62 2.96 13.48
N ARG A 201 27.58 2.54 12.76
CA ARG A 201 26.35 1.97 13.32
C ARG A 201 26.62 0.69 14.11
N GLY A 202 27.43 -0.22 13.56
CA GLY A 202 27.80 -1.48 14.21
C GLY A 202 28.76 -1.32 15.40
N THR A 203 29.55 -0.25 15.44
CA THR A 203 30.44 0.07 16.57
C THR A 203 29.69 0.72 17.74
N ASN A 204 28.52 1.32 17.47
CA ASN A 204 27.67 1.99 18.46
C ASN A 204 26.49 1.14 18.95
N ALA A 205 26.39 -0.12 18.50
CA ALA A 205 25.37 -1.10 18.90
C ALA A 205 25.92 -2.06 19.95
#